data_AF-A0A8T4FMR5-F1
#
_entry.id   AF-A0A8T4FMR5-F1
#
_cell.length_a   1.000
_cell.length_b   1.000
_cell.length_c   1.000
_cell.angle_alpha   90.00
_cell.angle_beta   90.00
_cell.angle_gamma   90.00
#
_symmetry.space_group_name_H-M   'P 1'
#
loop_
_entity.id
_entity.type
_entity.pdbx_description
1 polymer ?
#
loop_
_entity_poly.entity_id
_entity_poly.type
_entity_poly.pdbx_seq_one_letter_code
_entity_poly.pdbx_strand_id
1 'polypeptide(L)'
;ATLRESLLDKAFELAEKYVAATKKFYDPGIIGPFCLQTCVDKDLKFHIYDVAPRIGGGTNVHMSVGHPYGNTLWRKEMSSGRRLSMEIRRAIEQERIEEIVT
;
A
#
# COMPACT_ATOMS: atom_id res chain seq x y z
N ALA A 1 9.41 10.79 2.47
CA ALA A 1 10.57 10.10 1.87
C ALA A 1 10.14 9.40 0.60
N THR A 2 11.04 9.25 -0.36
CA THR A 2 10.81 8.53 -1.63
C THR A 2 11.98 7.60 -1.88
N LEU A 3 11.77 6.60 -2.73
CA LEU A 3 12.80 5.67 -3.19
C LEU A 3 13.46 6.21 -4.47
N ARG A 4 14.69 5.76 -4.77
CA ARG A 4 15.29 5.90 -6.10
C ARG A 4 14.33 5.34 -7.15
N GLU A 5 14.00 6.14 -8.16
CA GLU A 5 12.96 5.82 -9.15
C GLU A 5 13.19 4.49 -9.87
N SER A 6 14.45 4.17 -10.22
CA SER A 6 14.81 2.90 -10.87
C SER A 6 14.55 1.63 -10.05
N LEU A 7 14.12 1.76 -8.79
CA LEU A 7 13.74 0.65 -7.92
C LEU A 7 12.23 0.48 -7.76
N LEU A 8 11.43 1.41 -8.31
CA LEU A 8 9.98 1.35 -8.18
C LEU A 8 9.39 0.12 -8.83
N ASP A 9 9.82 -0.25 -10.04
CA ASP A 9 9.33 -1.43 -10.75
C ASP A 9 9.52 -2.71 -9.91
N LYS A 10 10.70 -2.84 -9.27
CA LYS A 10 10.98 -3.96 -8.36
C LYS A 10 10.08 -3.94 -7.11
N ALA A 11 9.79 -2.76 -6.57
CA ALA A 11 8.90 -2.63 -5.41
C ALA A 11 7.46 -3.01 -5.77
N PHE A 12 6.98 -2.63 -6.96
CA PHE A 12 5.67 -3.06 -7.48
C PHE A 12 5.61 -4.57 -7.68
N GLU A 13 6.63 -5.17 -8.29
CA GLU A 13 6.70 -6.62 -8.50
C GLU A 13 6.62 -7.41 -7.16
N LEU A 14 7.32 -6.93 -6.12
CA LEU A 14 7.23 -7.52 -4.78
C LEU A 14 5.82 -7.42 -4.19
N ALA A 15 5.19 -6.25 -4.32
CA ALA A 15 3.84 -6.00 -3.84
C ALA A 15 2.80 -6.89 -4.57
N GLU A 16 2.90 -7.01 -5.89
CA GLU A 16 2.01 -7.86 -6.70
C GLU A 16 2.15 -9.33 -6.34
N LYS A 17 3.37 -9.83 -6.15
CA LYS A 17 3.61 -11.21 -5.66
C LYS A 17 2.97 -11.44 -4.30
N TYR A 18 3.06 -10.48 -3.38
CA TYR A 18 2.42 -10.57 -2.08
C TYR A 18 0.88 -10.60 -2.20
N VAL A 19 0.29 -9.69 -2.99
CA VAL A 19 -1.15 -9.66 -3.24
C VAL A 19 -1.63 -10.99 -3.86
N ALA A 20 -0.93 -11.51 -4.87
CA ALA A 20 -1.26 -12.78 -5.49
C ALA A 20 -1.15 -13.96 -4.51
N ALA A 21 -0.11 -13.99 -3.67
CA ALA A 21 0.04 -15.01 -2.65
C ALA A 21 -1.09 -14.96 -1.60
N THR A 22 -1.44 -13.76 -1.11
CA THR A 22 -2.54 -13.63 -0.14
C THR A 22 -3.86 -14.13 -0.72
N LYS A 23 -4.21 -13.75 -1.97
CA LYS A 23 -5.40 -14.26 -2.66
C LYS A 23 -5.41 -15.78 -2.84
N LYS A 24 -4.24 -16.41 -3.01
CA LYS A 24 -4.13 -17.86 -3.20
C LYS A 24 -4.29 -18.63 -1.89
N PHE A 25 -3.72 -18.12 -0.80
CA PHE A 25 -3.60 -18.86 0.46
C PHE A 25 -4.59 -18.43 1.54
N TYR A 26 -5.18 -17.24 1.43
CA TYR A 26 -6.07 -16.65 2.42
C TYR A 26 -7.21 -15.92 1.72
N ASP A 27 -8.41 -16.48 1.74
CA ASP A 27 -9.61 -15.80 1.24
C ASP A 27 -10.01 -14.66 2.21
N PRO A 28 -10.39 -13.45 1.74
CA PRO A 28 -10.51 -12.95 0.36
C PRO A 28 -9.20 -12.38 -0.25
N GLY A 29 -8.10 -12.47 0.48
CA GLY A 29 -6.80 -11.87 0.18
C GLY A 29 -6.56 -10.62 1.00
N ILE A 30 -5.48 -9.89 0.69
CA ILE A 30 -5.21 -8.61 1.34
C ILE A 30 -6.18 -7.53 0.81
N ILE A 31 -6.95 -6.94 1.71
CA ILE A 31 -7.84 -5.81 1.43
C ILE A 31 -7.26 -4.54 2.06
N GLY A 32 -7.18 -3.47 1.25
CA GLY A 32 -6.70 -2.18 1.73
C GLY A 32 -5.17 -2.10 1.91
N PRO A 33 -4.67 -1.27 2.84
CA PRO A 33 -3.25 -0.98 2.95
C PRO A 33 -2.47 -2.13 3.60
N PHE A 34 -1.28 -2.39 3.10
CA PHE A 34 -0.27 -3.25 3.71
C PHE A 34 1.12 -2.61 3.58
N CYS A 35 2.10 -3.15 4.29
CA CYS A 35 3.49 -2.70 4.21
C CYS A 35 4.42 -3.91 4.13
N LEU A 36 5.28 -3.93 3.11
CA LEU A 36 6.45 -4.81 3.06
C LEU A 36 7.63 -4.04 3.64
N GLN A 37 8.14 -4.48 4.79
CA GLN A 37 9.26 -3.82 5.43
C GLN A 37 10.56 -4.39 4.88
N THR A 38 11.31 -3.55 4.17
CA THR A 38 12.46 -3.98 3.38
C THR A 38 13.75 -3.25 3.75
N CYS A 39 14.86 -3.95 3.64
CA CYS A 39 16.19 -3.38 3.55
C CYS A 39 16.69 -3.49 2.10
N VAL A 40 17.42 -2.49 1.62
CA VAL A 40 18.06 -2.51 0.30
C VAL A 40 19.56 -2.62 0.49
N ASP A 41 20.18 -3.64 -0.07
CA ASP A 41 21.64 -3.82 0.02
C ASP A 41 22.41 -2.93 -0.97
N LYS A 42 23.74 -2.98 -0.89
CA LYS A 42 24.64 -2.19 -1.78
C LYS A 42 24.46 -2.51 -3.26
N ASP A 43 23.94 -3.69 -3.59
CA ASP A 43 23.72 -4.18 -4.95
C ASP A 43 22.27 -3.93 -5.40
N LEU A 44 21.53 -3.09 -4.66
CA LEU A 44 20.16 -2.68 -4.92
C LEU A 44 19.16 -3.85 -4.96
N LYS A 45 19.38 -4.86 -4.12
CA LYS A 45 18.44 -5.96 -3.89
C LYS A 45 17.62 -5.71 -2.64
N PHE A 46 16.33 -5.97 -2.75
CA PHE A 46 15.40 -5.91 -1.64
C PHE A 46 15.46 -7.18 -0.81
N HIS A 47 15.49 -7.01 0.51
CA HIS A 47 15.36 -8.07 1.50
C HIS A 47 14.19 -7.72 2.41
N ILE A 48 13.17 -8.57 2.45
CA ILE A 48 11.99 -8.38 3.30
C ILE A 48 12.30 -9.00 4.66
N TYR A 49 12.14 -8.22 5.73
CA TYR A 49 12.35 -8.73 7.09
C TYR A 49 11.06 -8.81 7.91
N ASP A 50 10.02 -8.06 7.53
CA ASP A 50 8.70 -8.08 8.18
C ASP A 50 7.60 -7.65 7.21
N VAL A 51 6.36 -8.01 7.52
CA VAL A 51 5.17 -7.65 6.76
C VAL A 51 4.07 -7.19 7.72
N ALA A 52 3.54 -6.00 7.48
CA ALA A 52 2.33 -5.53 8.14
C ALA A 52 1.13 -5.73 7.20
N PRO A 53 0.21 -6.68 7.47
CA PRO A 53 -1.00 -6.91 6.68
C PRO A 53 -2.10 -5.87 7.00
N ARG A 54 -1.69 -4.64 7.28
CA ARG A 54 -2.54 -3.49 7.61
C ARG A 54 -1.76 -2.20 7.38
N ILE A 55 -2.38 -1.06 7.69
CA ILE A 55 -1.69 0.23 7.70
C ILE A 55 -0.46 0.19 8.62
N GLY A 56 0.71 0.56 8.07
CA GLY A 56 1.97 0.62 8.80
C GLY A 56 2.18 1.97 9.49
N GLY A 57 2.79 1.99 10.67
CA GLY A 57 2.99 3.23 11.44
C GLY A 57 3.81 4.31 10.71
N GLY A 58 4.67 3.91 9.77
CA GLY A 58 5.45 4.84 8.93
C GLY A 58 4.58 5.79 8.11
N THR A 59 3.30 5.48 7.87
CA THR A 59 2.40 6.36 7.13
C THR A 59 2.04 7.65 7.88
N ASN A 60 2.28 7.71 9.20
CA ASN A 60 1.95 8.87 10.02
C ASN A 60 2.67 10.15 9.60
N VAL A 61 3.88 10.03 9.03
CA VAL A 61 4.62 11.18 8.50
C VAL A 61 3.91 11.87 7.32
N HIS A 62 2.93 11.20 6.72
CA HIS A 62 2.14 11.69 5.59
C HIS A 62 0.78 12.26 5.99
N MET A 63 0.45 12.35 7.28
CA MET A 63 -0.88 12.81 7.73
C MET A 63 -1.16 14.26 7.31
N SER A 64 -0.17 15.15 7.41
CA SER A 64 -0.36 16.58 7.12
C SER A 64 -0.20 16.94 5.65
N VAL A 65 0.73 16.31 4.93
CA VAL A 65 1.14 16.75 3.57
C VAL A 65 0.93 15.66 2.51
N GLY A 66 0.44 14.49 2.91
CA GLY A 66 0.32 13.32 2.04
C GLY A 66 1.66 12.66 1.70
N HIS A 67 1.59 11.59 0.91
CA HIS A 67 2.76 10.90 0.38
C HIS A 67 3.04 11.40 -1.05
N PRO A 68 4.29 11.73 -1.44
CA PRO A 68 4.60 12.20 -2.81
C PRO A 68 3.98 11.36 -3.94
N TYR A 69 4.13 10.04 -3.93
CA TYR A 69 3.48 9.15 -4.90
C TYR A 69 1.94 9.26 -4.92
N GLY A 70 1.29 9.29 -3.75
CA GLY A 70 -0.15 9.47 -3.65
C GLY A 70 -0.60 10.84 -4.14
N ASN A 71 0.16 11.88 -3.82
CA ASN A 71 -0.13 13.25 -4.22
C ASN A 71 -0.08 13.42 -5.74
N THR A 72 0.94 12.86 -6.39
CA THR A 72 1.07 12.91 -7.85
C THR A 72 -0.09 12.19 -8.54
N LEU A 73 -0.47 11.01 -8.05
CA LEU A 73 -1.56 10.21 -8.64
C LEU A 73 -2.93 10.90 -8.48
N TRP A 74 -3.21 11.44 -7.29
CA TRP A 74 -4.53 12.00 -6.96
C TRP A 74 -4.64 13.52 -7.11
N ARG A 75 -3.52 14.19 -7.44
CA ARG A 75 -3.40 15.65 -7.55
C ARG A 75 -3.91 16.41 -6.32
N LYS A 76 -3.70 15.84 -5.13
CA LYS A 76 -4.06 16.39 -3.82
C LYS A 76 -3.29 15.69 -2.71
N GLU A 77 -3.19 16.31 -1.54
CA GLU A 77 -2.58 15.67 -0.35
C GLU A 77 -3.28 14.35 -0.02
N MET A 78 -2.58 13.23 -0.21
CA MET A 78 -3.11 11.89 -0.05
C MET A 78 -2.29 11.11 0.97
N SER A 79 -2.83 10.99 2.19
CA SER A 79 -2.34 10.07 3.20
C SER A 79 -2.94 8.67 2.99
N SER A 80 -2.32 7.63 3.55
CA SER A 80 -2.89 6.27 3.50
C SER A 80 -4.25 6.19 4.20
N GLY A 81 -4.46 6.95 5.28
CA GLY A 81 -5.76 7.07 5.93
C GLY A 81 -6.81 7.71 5.03
N ARG A 82 -6.47 8.82 4.35
CA ARG A 82 -7.36 9.46 3.37
C ARG A 82 -7.70 8.52 2.22
N ARG A 83 -6.73 7.74 1.73
CA ARG A 83 -6.93 6.73 0.69
C ARG A 83 -7.89 5.64 1.15
N LEU A 84 -7.77 5.16 2.39
CA LEU A 84 -8.68 4.17 2.96
C LEU A 84 -10.11 4.72 3.06
N SER A 85 -10.30 5.91 3.63
CA SER A 85 -11.63 6.55 3.72
C SER A 85 -12.25 6.77 2.33
N MET A 86 -11.43 7.08 1.33
CA MET A 86 -11.88 7.22 -0.05
C MET A 86 -12.35 5.89 -0.66
N GLU A 87 -11.77 4.75 -0.26
CA GLU A 87 -12.27 3.43 -0.67
C GLU A 87 -13.61 3.11 -0.03
N ILE A 88 -13.74 3.35 1.28
CA ILE A 88 -14.99 3.13 2.01
C ILE A 88 -16.12 3.95 1.38
N ARG A 89 -15.87 5.24 1.08
CA ARG A 89 -16.88 6.09 0.45
C ARG A 89 -17.30 5.56 -0.92
N ARG A 90 -16.33 5.11 -1.75
CA ARG A 90 -16.63 4.52 -3.07
C ARG A 90 -17.42 3.23 -2.96
N ALA A 91 -17.08 2.35 -2.02
CA ALA A 91 -17.80 1.12 -1.79
C ALA A 91 -19.25 1.38 -1.35
N ILE A 92 -19.49 2.38 -0.49
CA ILE A 92 -20.85 2.83 -0.15
C ILE A 92 -21.57 3.38 -1.39
N GLU A 93 -20.94 4.29 -2.14
CA GLU A 93 -21.52 4.91 -3.35
C GLU A 93 -21.84 3.89 -4.46
N GLN A 94 -21.13 2.76 -4.48
CA GLN A 94 -21.28 1.69 -5.47
C GLN A 94 -22.10 0.50 -4.96
N GLU A 95 -22.59 0.53 -3.72
CA GLU A 95 -23.28 -0.60 -3.08
C GLU A 95 -22.44 -1.89 -3.06
N ARG A 96 -21.14 -1.76 -2.77
CA ARG A 96 -20.13 -2.86 -2.75
C ARG A 96 -19.34 -2.93 -1.44
N ILE A 97 -19.98 -2.63 -0.31
CA ILE A 97 -19.31 -2.59 1.01
C ILE A 97 -18.79 -3.98 1.39
N GLU A 98 -19.56 -5.00 1.08
CA GLU A 98 -19.28 -6.41 1.33
C GLU A 98 -17.97 -6.92 0.71
N GLU A 99 -17.42 -6.21 -0.29
CA GLU A 99 -16.12 -6.56 -0.87
C GLU A 99 -14.92 -6.08 -0.03
N ILE A 100 -15.12 -5.12 0.88
CA ILE A 100 -14.04 -4.47 1.62
C ILE A 100 -14.11 -4.69 3.13
N VAL A 101 -15.16 -5.38 3.60
CA VAL A 101 -15.34 -5.76 5.00
C VAL A 101 -15.39 -7.28 5.11
N THR A 102 -14.93 -7.81 6.23
CA THR A 102 -14.89 -9.25 6.54
C THR A 102 -15.29 -9.47 7.99
#